data_AF-A0A672Z0X6-F1
#
_entry.id   AF-A0A672Z0X6-F1
#
_cell.length_a   1.000
_cell.length_b   1.000
_cell.length_c   1.000
_cell.angle_alpha   90.00
_cell.angle_beta   90.00
_cell.angle_gamma   90.00
#
_symmetry.space_group_name_H-M   'P 1'
#
loop_
_entity.id
_entity.type
_entity.pdbx_description
1 polymer ?
#
loop_
_entity_poly.entity_id
_entity_poly.type
_entity_poly.pdbx_seq_one_letter_code
_entity_poly.pdbx_strand_id
1 'polypeptide(L)'
;HPLQMKRLPFSKRGEKSVCESESVWTQTGPLKQYFYETASRPNLEAERRGVDKKQWVSECKAKQSFVRALTKDANNRTGWRWIRIDSSCVCVLLSRANQALGREVLMGRGRG
;
A
#
# COMPACT_ATOMS: atom_id res chain seq x y z
N HIS A 1 5.47 3.25 -18.41
CA HIS A 1 5.02 3.96 -17.19
C HIS A 1 6.26 4.39 -16.40
N PRO A 2 6.43 5.67 -16.06
CA PRO A 2 7.63 6.12 -15.35
C PRO A 2 7.67 5.51 -13.94
N LEU A 3 8.83 4.95 -13.59
CA LEU A 3 9.14 4.43 -12.25
C LEU A 3 9.07 5.60 -11.28
N GLN A 4 8.02 5.64 -10.44
CA GLN A 4 7.87 6.68 -9.43
C GLN A 4 8.81 6.34 -8.27
N MET A 5 9.78 7.22 -8.01
CA MET A 5 10.65 7.12 -6.84
C MET A 5 9.80 7.40 -5.58
N LYS A 6 9.54 6.39 -4.75
CA LYS A 6 8.84 6.61 -3.47
C LYS A 6 9.69 7.49 -2.57
N ARG A 7 9.17 8.66 -2.21
CA ARG A 7 9.91 9.67 -1.43
C ARG A 7 10.28 9.22 -0.02
N LEU A 8 9.57 8.31 0.63
CA LEU A 8 9.89 7.87 2.00
C LEU A 8 9.31 6.46 2.29
N PRO A 9 10.06 5.36 2.08
CA PRO A 9 9.62 4.06 2.54
C PRO A 9 9.68 3.98 4.06
N PHE A 10 8.73 3.26 4.65
CA PHE A 10 8.81 2.87 6.06
C PHE A 10 9.60 1.56 6.21
N SER A 11 10.48 1.54 7.20
CA SER A 11 11.20 0.33 7.62
C SER A 11 10.26 -0.67 8.30
N LYS A 12 10.63 -1.97 8.35
CA LYS A 12 9.98 -2.96 9.23
C LYS A 12 9.83 -2.49 10.67
N ARG A 13 10.78 -1.70 11.17
CA ARG A 13 10.79 -1.16 12.55
C ARG A 13 9.89 0.07 12.74
N GLY A 14 9.11 0.48 11.73
CA GLY A 14 8.26 1.67 11.80
C GLY A 14 9.01 3.01 11.68
N GLU A 15 10.34 2.98 11.74
CA GLU A 15 11.21 4.12 11.46
C GLU A 15 11.00 4.60 10.02
N LYS A 16 10.76 5.91 9.84
CA LYS A 16 10.80 6.55 8.52
C LYS A 16 12.24 6.44 8.00
N SER A 17 12.45 5.69 6.92
CA SER A 17 13.71 5.72 6.20
C SER A 17 13.61 6.77 5.10
N VAL A 18 14.64 7.62 5.03
CA VAL A 18 14.71 8.68 4.03
C VAL A 18 15.40 8.11 2.79
N CYS A 19 14.67 8.03 1.68
CA CYS A 19 15.26 7.77 0.37
C CYS A 19 15.70 9.11 -0.23
N GLU A 20 16.74 9.72 0.35
CA GLU A 20 17.28 10.99 -0.15
C GLU A 20 18.56 10.72 -0.93
N SER A 21 18.34 10.26 -2.16
CA SER A 21 19.12 10.48 -3.39
C SER A 21 18.78 9.37 -4.39
N GLU A 22 18.69 9.70 -5.69
CA GLU A 22 18.52 8.73 -6.80
C GLU A 22 19.60 7.65 -6.83
N SER A 23 20.73 7.87 -6.14
CA SER A 23 21.85 6.96 -6.03
C SER A 23 22.48 6.98 -4.63
N VAL A 24 22.83 5.80 -4.12
CA VAL A 24 23.61 5.65 -2.87
C VAL A 24 25.07 5.44 -3.23
N TRP A 25 25.97 6.25 -2.67
CA TRP A 25 27.41 6.08 -2.86
C TRP A 25 27.91 4.81 -2.15
N THR A 26 28.60 3.95 -2.90
CA THR A 26 29.25 2.71 -2.43
C THR A 26 30.75 2.79 -2.70
N GLN A 27 31.52 1.80 -2.22
CA GLN A 27 32.97 1.72 -2.49
C GLN A 27 33.28 1.64 -4.00
N THR A 28 32.34 1.13 -4.79
CA THR A 28 32.47 0.99 -6.25
C THR A 28 31.80 2.14 -7.02
N GLY A 29 31.38 3.21 -6.33
CA GLY A 29 30.72 4.38 -6.93
C GLY A 29 29.21 4.47 -6.65
N PRO A 30 28.49 5.36 -7.35
CA PRO A 30 27.08 5.62 -7.10
C PRO A 30 26.18 4.48 -7.60
N LEU A 31 25.41 3.88 -6.71
CA LEU A 31 24.47 2.79 -7.00
C LEU A 31 23.05 3.33 -7.11
N LYS A 32 22.43 3.21 -8.28
CA LYS A 32 20.99 3.44 -8.47
C LYS A 32 20.21 2.19 -8.08
N GLN A 33 19.17 2.35 -7.27
CA GLN A 33 18.27 1.26 -6.85
C GLN A 33 16.88 1.45 -7.47
N TYR A 34 16.34 0.37 -8.04
CA TYR A 34 15.01 0.37 -8.65
C TYR A 34 14.11 -0.64 -7.95
N PHE A 35 12.82 -0.31 -7.85
CA PHE A 35 11.80 -1.18 -7.29
C PHE A 35 10.67 -1.36 -8.29
N TYR A 36 10.17 -2.59 -8.41
CA TYR A 36 8.99 -2.89 -9.18
C TYR A 36 7.78 -2.90 -8.26
N GLU A 37 6.94 -1.88 -8.37
CA GLU A 37 5.73 -1.76 -7.56
C GLU A 37 4.49 -2.08 -8.39
N THR A 38 3.53 -2.73 -7.76
CA THR A 38 2.19 -2.94 -8.33
C THR A 38 1.24 -1.91 -7.75
N ALA A 39 0.70 -1.04 -8.61
CA ALA A 39 -0.32 -0.08 -8.20
C ALA A 39 -1.73 -0.69 -8.28
N SER A 40 -2.52 -0.58 -7.21
CA SER A 40 -3.96 -0.85 -7.26
C SER A 40 -4.67 0.29 -7.99
N ARG A 41 -5.60 -0.02 -8.90
CA ARG A 41 -6.40 1.00 -9.59
C ARG A 41 -7.78 1.10 -8.95
N PRO A 42 -8.04 2.05 -8.03
CA PRO A 42 -9.26 2.03 -7.23
C PRO A 42 -10.58 2.24 -8.01
N ASN A 43 -10.52 2.63 -9.28
CA ASN A 43 -11.66 3.12 -10.07
C ASN A 43 -11.97 2.29 -11.32
N LEU A 44 -11.46 1.07 -11.48
CA LEU A 44 -11.93 0.23 -12.58
C LEU A 44 -13.22 -0.46 -12.15
N GLU A 45 -14.35 -0.22 -12.84
CA GLU A 45 -15.54 -1.07 -12.72
C GLU A 45 -15.23 -2.58 -12.90
N ALA A 46 -14.08 -2.90 -13.49
CA ALA A 46 -13.52 -4.24 -13.60
C ALA A 46 -13.16 -4.90 -12.25
N GLU A 47 -13.04 -4.16 -11.13
CA GLU A 47 -12.77 -4.67 -9.76
C GLU A 47 -13.89 -5.58 -9.21
N ARG A 48 -15.03 -5.68 -9.90
CA ARG A 48 -16.20 -6.49 -9.49
C ARG A 48 -16.54 -7.61 -10.47
N ARG A 49 -15.63 -8.00 -11.35
CA ARG A 49 -15.88 -9.12 -12.28
C ARG A 49 -15.88 -10.44 -11.49
N GLY A 50 -17.00 -11.16 -11.54
CA GLY A 50 -17.16 -12.46 -10.89
C GLY A 50 -17.70 -12.45 -9.46
N VAL A 51 -18.04 -11.28 -8.90
CA VAL A 51 -18.65 -11.19 -7.56
C VAL A 51 -20.16 -11.05 -7.69
N ASP A 52 -20.92 -11.87 -6.94
CA ASP A 52 -22.37 -11.67 -6.83
C ASP A 52 -22.67 -10.36 -6.07
N LYS A 53 -23.03 -9.34 -6.85
CA LYS A 53 -23.30 -7.99 -6.36
C LYS A 53 -24.54 -7.92 -5.46
N LYS A 54 -25.44 -8.91 -5.49
CA LYS A 54 -26.64 -8.93 -4.64
C LYS A 54 -26.30 -9.21 -3.18
N GLN A 55 -25.32 -10.07 -2.95
CA GLN A 55 -24.92 -10.50 -1.60
C GLN A 55 -23.66 -9.79 -1.10
N TRP A 56 -22.78 -9.37 -2.01
CA TRP A 56 -21.43 -8.91 -1.65
C TRP A 56 -21.05 -7.57 -2.26
N VAL A 57 -20.19 -6.84 -1.53
CA VAL A 57 -19.43 -5.69 -2.01
C VAL A 57 -17.95 -6.10 -2.00
N SER A 58 -17.27 -6.02 -3.15
CA SER A 58 -15.83 -6.21 -3.19
C SER A 58 -15.10 -4.88 -2.97
N GLU A 59 -14.04 -4.92 -2.16
CA GLU A 59 -13.12 -3.80 -1.93
C GLU A 59 -11.70 -4.29 -2.18
N CYS A 60 -10.99 -3.66 -3.13
CA CYS A 60 -9.64 -4.04 -3.49
C CYS A 60 -8.63 -2.99 -3.05
N LYS A 61 -7.54 -3.45 -2.43
CA LYS A 61 -6.48 -2.59 -1.91
C LYS A 61 -5.11 -3.13 -2.29
N ALA A 62 -4.17 -2.22 -2.52
CA ALA A 62 -2.76 -2.57 -2.63
C ALA A 62 -2.29 -3.27 -1.35
N LYS A 63 -1.60 -4.39 -1.51
CA LYS A 63 -0.95 -5.11 -0.42
C LYS A 63 0.55 -4.84 -0.49
N GLN A 64 1.11 -4.52 0.66
CA GLN A 64 2.53 -4.26 0.81
C GLN A 64 3.31 -5.55 1.07
N SER A 65 4.51 -5.62 0.50
CA SER A 65 5.55 -6.60 0.83
C SER A 65 6.82 -5.88 1.30
N PHE A 66 7.76 -6.64 1.84
CA PHE A 66 9.05 -6.12 2.27
C PHE A 66 10.16 -6.56 1.34
N VAL A 67 10.97 -5.60 0.89
CA VAL A 67 12.18 -5.85 0.10
C VAL A 67 13.40 -5.27 0.78
N ARG A 68 14.58 -5.78 0.45
CA ARG A 68 15.85 -5.22 0.92
C ARG A 68 16.23 -4.02 0.07
N ALA A 69 16.54 -2.92 0.74
CA ALA A 69 17.02 -1.69 0.12
C ALA A 69 18.19 -1.11 0.91
N LEU A 70 19.05 -0.38 0.22
CA LEU A 70 20.13 0.36 0.85
C LEU A 70 19.60 1.77 1.14
N THR A 71 19.43 2.11 2.41
CA THR A 71 18.81 3.39 2.79
C THR A 71 19.75 4.18 3.70
N LYS A 72 19.53 5.50 3.78
CA LYS A 72 20.09 6.35 4.83
C LYS A 72 19.02 6.61 5.88
N ASP A 73 19.40 6.63 7.15
CA ASP A 73 18.53 7.08 8.23
C ASP A 73 18.70 8.59 8.47
N ALA A 74 17.92 9.16 9.39
CA ALA A 74 18.00 10.57 9.76
C ALA A 74 19.40 11.00 10.27
N ASN A 75 20.23 10.05 10.71
CA ASN A 75 21.59 10.27 11.17
C ASN A 75 22.62 10.02 10.05
N ASN A 76 22.20 10.00 8.78
CA ASN A 76 23.03 9.74 7.61
C ASN A 76 23.72 8.36 7.58
N ARG A 77 23.26 7.39 8.38
CA ARG A 77 23.86 6.06 8.39
C ARG A 77 23.29 5.20 7.27
N THR A 78 24.14 4.92 6.29
CA THR A 78 23.83 3.98 5.21
C THR A 78 23.78 2.57 5.76
N GLY A 79 22.72 1.84 5.43
CA GLY A 79 22.58 0.46 5.85
C GLY A 79 21.46 -0.24 5.11
N TRP A 80 21.60 -1.55 5.01
CA TRP A 80 20.56 -2.37 4.42
C TRP A 80 19.38 -2.49 5.38
N ARG A 81 18.20 -2.04 4.94
CA ARG A 81 16.96 -2.09 5.72
C ARG A 81 15.87 -2.76 4.90
N TRP A 82 14.86 -3.27 5.60
CA TRP A 82 13.66 -3.80 4.97
C TRP A 82 12.67 -2.66 4.78
N ILE A 83 12.28 -2.37 3.54
CA ILE A 83 11.32 -1.32 3.20
C ILE A 83 10.01 -1.91 2.70
N ARG A 84 8.91 -1.18 2.89
CA ARG A 84 7.58 -1.55 2.36
C ARG A 84 7.40 -1.04 0.92
N ILE A 85 7.00 -1.93 0.02
CA ILE A 85 6.58 -1.60 -1.36
C ILE A 85 5.23 -2.22 -1.67
N ASP A 86 4.47 -1.62 -2.58
CA ASP A 86 3.21 -2.21 -3.04
C ASP A 86 3.52 -3.35 -4.02
N SER A 87 3.08 -4.56 -3.69
CA SER A 87 3.50 -5.79 -4.41
C SER A 87 2.36 -6.50 -5.12
N SER A 88 1.11 -6.25 -4.73
CA SER A 88 -0.07 -6.84 -5.35
C SER A 88 -1.33 -6.03 -5.06
N CYS A 89 -2.42 -6.32 -5.78
CA CYS A 89 -3.77 -5.85 -5.47
C CYS A 89 -4.60 -7.04 -4.99
N VAL A 90 -5.22 -6.93 -3.83
CA VAL A 90 -6.05 -7.99 -3.24
C VAL A 90 -7.45 -7.45 -2.97
N CYS A 91 -8.46 -8.25 -3.29
CA CYS A 91 -9.87 -7.94 -3.07
C CYS A 91 -10.42 -8.72 -1.90
N VAL A 92 -11.17 -8.05 -1.03
CA VAL A 92 -11.94 -8.67 0.05
C VAL A 92 -13.43 -8.52 -0.22
N LEU A 93 -14.22 -9.49 0.24
CA LEU A 93 -15.68 -9.49 0.11
C LEU A 93 -16.34 -9.07 1.43
N LEU A 94 -17.21 -8.09 1.34
CA LEU A 94 -18.00 -7.58 2.45
C LEU A 94 -19.47 -7.97 2.23
N SER A 95 -20.07 -8.65 3.22
CA SER A 95 -21.48 -9.04 3.15
C SER A 95 -22.38 -7.81 3.25
N ARG A 96 -23.40 -7.75 2.39
CA ARG A 96 -24.44 -6.72 2.47
C ARG A 96 -25.42 -6.93 3.62
N ALA A 97 -25.55 -8.17 4.12
CA ALA A 97 -26.43 -8.47 5.25
C ALA A 97 -26.08 -7.63 6.50
N ASN A 98 -24.78 -7.42 6.75
CA ASN A 98 -24.30 -6.62 7.89
C ASN A 98 -24.34 -5.10 7.64
N GLN A 99 -24.44 -4.63 6.38
CA GLN A 99 -24.58 -3.21 6.07
C GLN A 99 -26.02 -2.71 6.28
N ALA A 100 -27.01 -3.55 6.02
CA ALA A 100 -28.42 -3.22 6.27
C ALA A 100 -28.71 -3.02 7.77
N LEU A 101 -28.15 -3.91 8.62
CA LEU A 101 -28.33 -3.83 10.07
C LEU A 101 -27.68 -2.58 10.69
N GLY A 102 -26.52 -2.14 10.18
CA GLY A 102 -25.87 -0.89 10.63
C GLY A 102 -26.59 0.39 10.20
N ARG A 103 -27.34 0.34 9.09
CA ARG A 103 -28.10 1.48 8.56
C ARG A 103 -29.45 1.65 9.28
N GLU A 104 -30.02 0.55 9.77
CA GLU A 104 -31.23 0.55 10.59
C GLU A 104 -30.98 1.13 11.99
N VAL A 105 -29.81 0.84 12.59
CA VAL A 105 -29.40 1.42 13.89
C VAL A 105 -29.22 2.95 13.83
N LEU A 106 -28.84 3.52 12.68
CA LEU A 106 -28.70 4.97 12.51
C LEU A 106 -30.04 5.69 12.25
N MET A 107 -31.04 5.01 11.67
CA MET A 107 -32.38 5.60 11.48
C MET A 107 -33.33 5.39 12.66
N GLY A 108 -32.98 4.54 13.63
CA GLY A 108 -33.80 4.22 14.80
C GLY A 108 -33.66 5.16 16.02
N ARG A 109 -32.86 6.23 15.96
CA ARG A 109 -32.54 7.06 17.16
C ARG A 109 -32.95 8.54 17.07
N GLY A 110 -34.07 8.85 16.42
CA GLY A 110 -34.51 10.24 16.25
C GLY A 110 -36.00 10.46 16.07
N ARG A 111 -36.84 9.84 16.91
CA ARG A 111 -38.22 10.29 17.16
C ARG A 111 -38.58 9.97 18.61
N GLY A 112 -38.33 10.94 19.47
CA GLY A 112 -38.76 11.02 20.86
C GLY A 112 -38.92 12.49 21.19
#